data_AF-A0A6M5YFL9-F1
#
_entry.id   AF-A0A6M5YFL9-F1
#
_cell.length_a   1.000
_cell.length_b   1.000
_cell.length_c   1.000
_cell.angle_alpha   90.00
_cell.angle_beta   90.00
_cell.angle_gamma   90.00
#
_symmetry.space_group_name_H-M   'P 1'
#
loop_
_entity.id
_entity.type
_entity.pdbx_description
1 polymer ?
#
loop_
_entity_poly.entity_id
_entity_poly.type
_entity_poly.pdbx_seq_one_letter_code
_entity_poly.pdbx_strand_id
1 'polypeptide(L)'
;MNQRMSRRKPRRDLPIGYTTGIALELNQKDWTLRYGWFQLPGTPNGLTADDRIFAYPIESGEVTSDGEFWKEWGMILEWERRWRVADRPGAVRLQAWVDHGYLASYNVATPLLLASPPPLNSPQGTEATIPRGAFAFRYKYGFGVNWEQEVAKNLGLFGRLGWQDGHVSAAAYTDVDWTVQLGLSVKGAAWRRPGDTFGLVGNLVGASSQQQAFLKAGGTGILNGDSNLTYAPEMSLEAYYDFAITKGVNLAFNYQLFANPAFNRDRGPVNVFQARLHWQF
;
A
#
# COMPACT_ATOMS: atom_id res chain seq x y z
N MET A 1 -0.66 45.42 -9.89
CA MET A 1 0.37 44.36 -9.91
C MET A 1 -0.13 43.22 -9.03
N ASN A 2 -0.93 42.31 -9.62
CA ASN A 2 -1.67 41.28 -8.88
C ASN A 2 -0.81 40.01 -8.73
N GLN A 3 -0.31 39.75 -7.52
CA GLN A 3 0.27 38.46 -7.16
C GLN A 3 -0.85 37.44 -6.93
N ARG A 4 -1.01 36.48 -7.84
CA ARG A 4 -1.83 35.28 -7.61
C ARG A 4 -1.03 34.32 -6.73
N MET A 5 -1.46 34.16 -5.49
CA MET A 5 -1.04 33.07 -4.62
C MET A 5 -1.47 31.72 -5.24
N SER A 6 -0.48 30.91 -5.59
CA SER A 6 -0.65 29.50 -5.96
C SER A 6 -1.11 28.71 -4.73
N ARG A 7 -2.40 28.38 -4.67
CA ARG A 7 -2.95 27.44 -3.69
C ARG A 7 -2.72 26.02 -4.23
N ARG A 8 -1.73 25.30 -3.69
CA ARG A 8 -1.63 23.84 -3.88
C ARG A 8 -2.86 23.18 -3.27
N LYS A 9 -3.68 22.55 -4.12
CA LYS A 9 -4.84 21.73 -3.71
C LYS A 9 -4.32 20.40 -3.13
N PRO A 10 -4.95 19.85 -2.08
CA PRO A 10 -4.64 18.49 -1.61
C PRO A 10 -5.04 17.47 -2.69
N ARG A 11 -4.12 16.55 -3.03
CA ARG A 11 -4.43 15.39 -3.89
C ARG A 11 -5.33 14.44 -3.08
N ARG A 12 -6.41 13.98 -3.71
CA ARG A 12 -7.30 12.95 -3.17
C ARG A 12 -6.81 11.61 -3.68
N ASP A 13 -6.66 10.64 -2.79
CA ASP A 13 -6.25 9.28 -3.13
C ASP A 13 -7.43 8.56 -3.79
N LEU A 14 -7.36 8.41 -5.12
CA LEU A 14 -8.22 7.52 -5.92
C LEU A 14 -7.62 6.09 -5.88
N PRO A 15 -8.41 5.02 -6.09
CA PRO A 15 -7.91 3.64 -6.03
C PRO A 15 -7.02 3.33 -7.25
N ILE A 16 -5.75 3.73 -7.18
CA ILE A 16 -4.80 3.60 -8.27
C ILE A 16 -4.12 2.23 -8.22
N GLY A 17 -4.44 1.29 -9.13
CA GLY A 17 -3.54 0.16 -9.37
C GLY A 17 -4.11 -1.07 -10.09
N TYR A 18 -5.41 -1.31 -10.03
CA TYR A 18 -6.11 -2.31 -10.86
C TYR A 18 -7.39 -1.69 -11.40
N THR A 19 -7.71 -1.95 -12.66
CA THR A 19 -8.88 -1.37 -13.33
C THR A 19 -9.93 -2.44 -13.64
N THR A 20 -10.10 -2.76 -14.92
CA THR A 20 -11.09 -3.74 -15.39
C THR A 20 -10.54 -5.14 -15.22
N GLY A 21 -11.37 -6.07 -14.74
CA GLY A 21 -10.94 -7.45 -14.54
C GLY A 21 -12.06 -8.43 -14.27
N ILE A 22 -11.66 -9.67 -13.99
CA ILE A 22 -12.54 -10.79 -13.65
C ILE A 22 -12.06 -11.37 -12.33
N ALA A 23 -13.00 -11.63 -11.42
CA ALA A 23 -12.75 -12.32 -10.17
C ALA A 23 -13.62 -13.57 -10.07
N LEU A 24 -13.03 -14.66 -9.60
CA LEU A 24 -13.67 -15.95 -9.38
C LEU A 24 -13.48 -16.34 -7.91
N GLU A 25 -14.56 -16.74 -7.24
CA GLU A 25 -14.53 -17.25 -5.87
C GLU A 25 -15.16 -18.65 -5.82
N LEU A 26 -14.45 -19.59 -5.20
CA LEU A 26 -14.96 -20.88 -4.80
C LEU A 26 -14.97 -20.96 -3.28
N ASN A 27 -16.16 -20.82 -2.70
CA ASN A 27 -16.36 -20.77 -1.25
C ASN A 27 -16.90 -22.11 -0.72
N GLN A 28 -16.20 -22.65 0.27
CA GLN A 28 -16.62 -23.84 1.01
C GLN A 28 -16.70 -23.52 2.50
N LYS A 29 -17.23 -24.47 3.29
CA LYS A 29 -17.45 -24.26 4.72
C LYS A 29 -16.19 -23.85 5.49
N ASP A 30 -15.06 -24.51 5.20
CA ASP A 30 -13.84 -24.35 5.98
C ASP A 30 -12.66 -23.81 5.15
N TRP A 31 -12.89 -23.46 3.88
CA TRP A 31 -11.87 -22.87 3.01
C TRP A 31 -12.50 -22.06 1.88
N THR A 32 -11.76 -21.10 1.34
CA THR A 32 -12.14 -20.34 0.15
C THR A 32 -10.95 -20.24 -0.78
N LEU A 33 -11.18 -20.35 -2.08
CA LEU A 33 -10.19 -20.04 -3.11
C LEU A 33 -10.68 -18.87 -3.93
N ARG A 34 -9.86 -17.83 -4.09
CA ARG A 34 -10.14 -16.64 -4.88
C ARG A 34 -9.06 -16.48 -5.93
N TYR A 35 -9.47 -16.22 -7.16
CA TYR A 35 -8.59 -15.89 -8.26
C TYR A 35 -9.07 -14.62 -8.94
N GLY A 36 -8.15 -13.74 -9.29
CA GLY A 36 -8.46 -12.53 -10.03
C GLY A 36 -7.47 -12.30 -11.15
N TRP A 37 -7.96 -11.77 -12.26
CA TRP A 37 -7.15 -11.19 -13.33
C TRP A 37 -7.64 -9.77 -13.56
N PHE A 38 -6.74 -8.80 -13.58
CA PHE A 38 -7.07 -7.38 -13.64
C PHE A 38 -6.11 -6.67 -14.57
N GLN A 39 -6.61 -5.70 -15.32
CA GLN A 39 -5.80 -4.78 -16.09
C GLN A 39 -5.04 -3.82 -15.15
N LEU A 40 -3.79 -3.51 -15.49
CA LEU A 40 -2.94 -2.53 -14.82
C LEU A 40 -2.95 -1.19 -15.57
N PRO A 41 -2.68 -0.06 -14.89
CA PRO A 41 -2.47 1.21 -15.57
C PRO A 41 -1.19 1.15 -16.42
N GLY A 42 -1.24 1.67 -17.65
CA GLY A 42 -0.11 1.73 -18.59
C GLY A 42 0.95 2.77 -18.24
N THR A 43 0.76 3.53 -17.17
CA THR A 43 1.81 4.32 -16.52
C THR A 43 1.78 4.05 -15.02
N PRO A 44 2.95 3.90 -14.37
CA PRO A 44 3.01 3.67 -12.94
C PRO A 44 2.27 4.77 -12.17
N ASN A 45 1.40 4.35 -11.25
CA ASN A 45 0.55 5.23 -10.44
C ASN A 45 -0.28 6.26 -11.25
N GLY A 46 -0.63 5.94 -12.50
CA GLY A 46 -1.42 6.80 -13.39
C GLY A 46 -2.92 6.79 -13.12
N LEU A 47 -3.60 7.88 -13.52
CA LEU A 47 -5.07 7.98 -13.46
C LEU A 47 -5.72 7.31 -14.66
N THR A 48 -6.74 6.53 -14.41
CA THR A 48 -7.48 5.72 -15.38
C THR A 48 -8.70 6.48 -15.90
N ALA A 49 -9.37 5.98 -16.94
CA ALA A 49 -10.57 6.60 -17.51
C ALA A 49 -11.69 6.67 -16.48
N ASP A 50 -11.80 5.65 -15.63
CA ASP A 50 -12.79 5.61 -14.56
C ASP A 50 -12.51 6.68 -13.49
N ASP A 51 -11.24 6.98 -13.22
CA ASP A 51 -10.84 8.04 -12.29
C ASP A 51 -11.30 9.44 -12.75
N ARG A 52 -11.40 9.66 -14.07
CA ARG A 52 -11.87 10.94 -14.62
C ARG A 52 -13.30 11.27 -14.25
N ILE A 53 -14.14 10.28 -13.96
CA ILE A 53 -15.54 10.51 -13.57
C ILE A 53 -15.62 11.40 -12.32
N PHE A 54 -14.61 11.32 -11.45
CA PHE A 54 -14.56 12.05 -10.19
C PHE A 54 -13.51 13.18 -10.16
N ALA A 55 -12.72 13.36 -11.23
CA ALA A 55 -11.71 14.41 -11.37
C ALA A 55 -12.29 15.65 -12.07
N TYR A 56 -12.81 16.61 -11.28
CA TYR A 56 -13.27 17.91 -11.80
C TYR A 56 -12.51 19.11 -11.18
N PRO A 57 -12.06 20.09 -11.98
CA PRO A 57 -12.06 20.08 -13.45
C PRO A 57 -10.99 19.12 -14.01
N ILE A 58 -11.27 18.51 -15.16
CA ILE A 58 -10.25 17.75 -15.92
C ILE A 58 -9.17 18.74 -16.36
N GLU A 59 -7.91 18.48 -16.04
CA GLU A 59 -6.82 19.36 -16.43
C GLU A 59 -6.55 19.21 -17.94
N SER A 60 -6.34 20.33 -18.65
CA SER A 60 -6.08 20.29 -20.08
C SER A 60 -4.74 19.58 -20.36
N GLY A 61 -4.78 18.52 -21.16
CA GLY A 61 -3.60 17.70 -21.48
C GLY A 61 -3.42 16.46 -20.60
N GLU A 62 -4.33 16.19 -19.66
CA GLU A 62 -4.30 15.00 -18.82
C GLU A 62 -4.56 13.73 -19.66
N VAL A 63 -3.58 12.84 -19.75
CA VAL A 63 -3.67 11.55 -20.48
C VAL A 63 -4.00 10.46 -19.47
N THR A 64 -5.02 9.63 -19.75
CA THR A 64 -5.30 8.49 -18.88
C THR A 64 -4.30 7.37 -19.12
N SER A 65 -4.03 6.62 -18.07
CA SER A 65 -3.18 5.44 -18.08
C SER A 65 -3.96 4.18 -18.47
N ASP A 66 -5.10 4.28 -19.15
CA ASP A 66 -5.77 3.07 -19.66
C ASP A 66 -4.94 2.52 -20.82
N GLY A 67 -4.20 1.45 -20.52
CA GLY A 67 -3.46 0.73 -21.54
C GLY A 67 -4.38 -0.08 -22.44
N GLU A 68 -3.80 -0.74 -23.44
CA GLU A 68 -4.47 -1.83 -24.14
C GLU A 68 -4.79 -2.96 -23.14
N PHE A 69 -6.01 -3.49 -23.18
CA PHE A 69 -6.55 -4.41 -22.17
C PHE A 69 -5.62 -5.61 -21.86
N TRP A 70 -4.97 -6.18 -22.87
CA TRP A 70 -4.12 -7.37 -22.73
C TRP A 70 -2.62 -7.08 -22.54
N LYS A 71 -2.23 -5.81 -22.51
CA LYS A 71 -0.82 -5.40 -22.54
C LYS A 71 -0.19 -5.35 -21.17
N GLU A 72 -0.93 -4.85 -20.18
CA GLU A 72 -0.48 -4.74 -18.80
C GLU A 72 -1.59 -5.27 -17.88
N TRP A 73 -1.25 -6.28 -17.08
CA TRP A 73 -2.22 -7.04 -16.30
C TRP A 73 -1.58 -7.64 -15.07
N GLY A 74 -2.39 -7.91 -14.06
CA GLY A 74 -2.01 -8.65 -12.87
C GLY A 74 -2.95 -9.81 -12.60
N MET A 75 -2.39 -10.86 -12.01
CA MET A 75 -3.12 -12.01 -11.50
C MET A 75 -2.90 -12.12 -10.01
N ILE A 76 -3.95 -12.44 -9.27
CA ILE A 76 -3.89 -12.71 -7.84
C ILE A 76 -4.58 -14.03 -7.54
N LEU A 77 -3.96 -14.83 -6.67
CA LEU A 77 -4.50 -16.05 -6.11
C LEU A 77 -4.49 -15.91 -4.59
N GLU A 78 -5.62 -16.13 -3.96
CA GLU A 78 -5.73 -16.24 -2.50
C GLU A 78 -6.38 -17.56 -2.12
N TRP A 79 -5.75 -18.27 -1.20
CA TRP A 79 -6.34 -19.42 -0.53
C TRP A 79 -6.53 -19.13 0.95
N GLU A 80 -7.78 -19.23 1.41
CA GLU A 80 -8.18 -19.06 2.80
C GLU A 80 -8.48 -20.42 3.42
N ARG A 81 -7.95 -20.66 4.62
CA ARG A 81 -8.32 -21.79 5.47
C ARG A 81 -8.85 -21.28 6.80
N ARG A 82 -10.01 -21.80 7.21
CA ARG A 82 -10.69 -21.49 8.47
C ARG A 82 -10.62 -22.68 9.42
N TRP A 83 -10.48 -22.40 10.72
CA TRP A 83 -10.48 -23.43 11.78
C TRP A 83 -11.03 -22.88 13.10
N ARG A 84 -11.10 -23.74 14.12
CA ARG A 84 -11.45 -23.37 15.48
C ARG A 84 -10.48 -24.00 16.48
N VAL A 85 -10.02 -23.23 17.45
CA VAL A 85 -9.20 -23.69 18.59
C VAL A 85 -9.99 -23.45 19.87
N ALA A 86 -10.33 -24.51 20.62
CA ALA A 86 -11.17 -24.41 21.82
C ALA A 86 -12.45 -23.58 21.57
N ASP A 87 -13.16 -23.89 20.48
CA ASP A 87 -14.36 -23.18 20.02
C ASP A 87 -14.16 -21.71 19.58
N ARG A 88 -12.92 -21.24 19.47
CA ARG A 88 -12.60 -19.88 19.00
C ARG A 88 -12.20 -19.87 17.53
N PRO A 89 -12.84 -19.05 16.68
CA PRO A 89 -12.54 -19.01 15.25
C PRO A 89 -11.13 -18.47 14.97
N GLY A 90 -10.52 -19.00 13.92
CA GLY A 90 -9.28 -18.49 13.33
C GLY A 90 -9.24 -18.76 11.83
N ALA A 91 -8.39 -18.01 11.12
CA ALA A 91 -8.19 -18.18 9.70
C ALA A 91 -6.76 -17.79 9.28
N VAL A 92 -6.31 -18.37 8.17
CA VAL A 92 -5.11 -17.95 7.44
C VAL A 92 -5.49 -17.72 5.98
N ARG A 93 -4.92 -16.70 5.36
CA ARG A 93 -5.02 -16.42 3.93
C ARG A 93 -3.61 -16.38 3.36
N LEU A 94 -3.34 -17.27 2.43
CA LEU A 94 -2.11 -17.31 1.65
C LEU A 94 -2.38 -16.65 0.31
N GLN A 95 -1.55 -15.69 -0.07
CA GLN A 95 -1.70 -14.90 -1.28
C GLN A 95 -0.45 -15.05 -2.14
N ALA A 96 -0.64 -15.14 -3.45
CA ALA A 96 0.39 -15.02 -4.46
C ALA A 96 -0.14 -14.15 -5.59
N TRP A 97 0.70 -13.30 -6.15
CA TRP A 97 0.31 -12.45 -7.27
C TRP A 97 1.47 -12.25 -8.24
N VAL A 98 1.13 -11.91 -9.46
CA VAL A 98 2.08 -11.54 -10.51
C VAL A 98 1.48 -10.41 -11.34
N ASP A 99 2.27 -9.38 -11.58
CA ASP A 99 2.00 -8.28 -12.47
C ASP A 99 2.90 -8.39 -13.70
N HIS A 100 2.34 -8.16 -14.87
CA HIS A 100 3.03 -7.96 -16.14
C HIS A 100 2.80 -6.52 -16.58
N GLY A 101 3.87 -5.73 -16.65
CA GLY A 101 3.74 -4.31 -16.98
C GLY A 101 5.02 -3.72 -17.55
N TYR A 102 4.94 -2.47 -18.01
CA TYR A 102 6.11 -1.71 -18.44
C TYR A 102 6.83 -1.11 -17.22
N LEU A 103 7.73 -1.90 -16.63
CA LEU A 103 8.34 -1.63 -15.33
C LEU A 103 9.86 -1.45 -15.43
N ALA A 104 10.43 -0.65 -14.53
CA ALA A 104 11.85 -0.37 -14.52
C ALA A 104 12.63 -1.42 -13.73
N SER A 105 13.81 -1.83 -14.23
CA SER A 105 14.74 -2.64 -13.43
C SER A 105 15.66 -1.74 -12.62
N TYR A 106 15.73 -1.93 -11.30
CA TYR A 106 16.65 -1.17 -10.45
C TYR A 106 18.13 -1.45 -10.77
N ASN A 107 18.45 -2.66 -11.24
CA ASN A 107 19.80 -3.03 -11.69
C ASN A 107 20.24 -2.27 -12.95
N VAL A 108 19.29 -1.83 -13.79
CA VAL A 108 19.56 -1.00 -14.97
C VAL A 108 19.48 0.48 -14.62
N ALA A 109 18.49 0.87 -13.82
CA ALA A 109 18.27 2.25 -13.41
C ALA A 109 19.45 2.81 -12.60
N THR A 110 20.00 2.03 -11.66
CA THR A 110 21.05 2.52 -10.74
C THR A 110 22.33 2.93 -11.48
N PRO A 111 22.93 2.11 -12.37
CA PRO A 111 24.11 2.53 -13.13
C PRO A 111 23.83 3.72 -14.05
N LEU A 112 22.66 3.77 -14.70
CA LEU A 112 22.28 4.89 -15.56
C LEU A 112 22.16 6.20 -14.78
N LEU A 113 21.58 6.13 -13.58
CA LEU A 113 21.44 7.27 -12.67
C LEU A 113 22.80 7.76 -12.15
N LEU A 114 23.72 6.85 -11.82
CA LEU A 114 25.08 7.22 -11.40
C LEU A 114 25.89 7.85 -12.54
N ALA A 115 25.71 7.36 -13.77
CA ALA A 115 26.37 7.91 -14.97
C ALA A 115 25.76 9.26 -15.41
N SER A 116 24.50 9.51 -15.08
CA SER A 116 23.78 10.74 -15.42
C SER A 116 22.85 11.14 -14.26
N PRO A 117 23.40 11.76 -13.19
CA PRO A 117 22.64 12.10 -12.00
C PRO A 117 21.47 13.04 -12.32
N PRO A 118 20.32 12.88 -11.62
CA PRO A 118 19.19 13.77 -11.80
C PRO A 118 19.57 15.20 -11.38
N PRO A 119 19.02 16.24 -12.04
CA PRO A 119 19.21 17.62 -11.60
C PRO A 119 18.86 17.79 -10.12
N LEU A 120 19.58 18.67 -9.41
CA LEU A 120 19.40 18.96 -7.98
C LEU A 120 17.95 19.35 -7.59
N ASN A 121 17.17 19.85 -8.55
CA ASN A 121 15.79 20.28 -8.36
C ASN A 121 14.76 19.31 -8.98
N SER A 122 15.15 18.06 -9.22
CA SER A 122 14.21 17.04 -9.70
C SER A 122 13.05 16.89 -8.71
N PRO A 123 11.79 16.84 -9.20
CA PRO A 123 10.65 16.56 -8.35
C PRO A 123 10.86 15.28 -7.54
N GLN A 124 10.52 15.32 -6.25
CA GLN A 124 10.50 14.14 -5.39
C GLN A 124 9.19 13.37 -5.61
N GLY A 125 9.27 12.04 -5.64
CA GLY A 125 8.13 11.14 -5.89
C GLY A 125 7.74 10.99 -7.36
N THR A 126 6.83 10.06 -7.65
CA THR A 126 6.35 9.71 -9.01
C THR A 126 7.42 9.22 -9.99
N GLU A 127 8.39 8.44 -9.51
CA GLU A 127 9.40 7.78 -10.37
C GLU A 127 10.19 8.75 -11.29
N ALA A 128 10.21 10.04 -10.95
CA ALA A 128 10.64 11.12 -11.84
C ALA A 128 12.12 11.01 -12.23
N THR A 129 12.94 10.34 -11.42
CA THR A 129 14.37 10.17 -11.67
C THR A 129 14.72 8.82 -12.29
N ILE A 130 13.76 7.92 -12.54
CA ILE A 130 14.05 6.63 -13.19
C ILE A 130 14.36 6.87 -14.67
N PRO A 131 15.57 6.50 -15.16
CA PRO A 131 15.91 6.65 -16.57
C PRO A 131 15.01 5.80 -17.46
N ARG A 132 14.48 6.39 -18.55
CA ARG A 132 13.59 5.67 -19.49
C ARG A 132 14.19 4.37 -20.03
N GLY A 133 15.51 4.32 -20.20
CA GLY A 133 16.21 3.10 -20.65
C GLY A 133 16.16 1.92 -19.65
N ALA A 134 15.70 2.13 -18.43
CA ALA A 134 15.52 1.07 -17.45
C ALA A 134 14.18 0.31 -17.60
N PHE A 135 13.20 0.88 -18.31
CA PHE A 135 11.86 0.33 -18.46
C PHE A 135 11.78 -0.70 -19.59
N ALA A 136 11.12 -1.83 -19.31
CA ALA A 136 10.76 -2.85 -20.28
C ALA A 136 9.52 -3.60 -19.79
N PHE A 137 8.87 -4.37 -20.68
CA PHE A 137 7.86 -5.32 -20.23
C PHE A 137 8.49 -6.40 -19.35
N ARG A 138 8.06 -6.45 -18.10
CA ARG A 138 8.62 -7.32 -17.06
C ARG A 138 7.51 -7.91 -16.21
N TYR A 139 7.86 -8.99 -15.53
CA TYR A 139 7.04 -9.55 -14.47
C TYR A 139 7.55 -9.06 -13.12
N LYS A 140 6.63 -8.71 -12.23
CA LYS A 140 6.86 -8.52 -10.80
C LYS A 140 5.89 -9.43 -10.06
N TYR A 141 6.30 -10.02 -8.95
CA TYR A 141 5.46 -10.98 -8.24
C TYR A 141 5.69 -10.86 -6.74
N GLY A 142 4.76 -11.39 -5.97
CA GLY A 142 4.87 -11.36 -4.52
C GLY A 142 3.97 -12.38 -3.84
N PHE A 143 4.19 -12.48 -2.53
CA PHE A 143 3.52 -13.40 -1.65
C PHE A 143 3.06 -12.68 -0.39
N GLY A 144 1.93 -13.13 0.14
CA GLY A 144 1.36 -12.60 1.37
C GLY A 144 0.82 -13.71 2.26
N VAL A 145 0.91 -13.49 3.57
CA VAL A 145 0.24 -14.31 4.58
C VAL A 145 -0.53 -13.36 5.48
N ASN A 146 -1.83 -13.62 5.64
CA ASN A 146 -2.65 -13.00 6.68
C ASN A 146 -3.10 -14.07 7.64
N TRP A 147 -3.01 -13.81 8.93
CA TRP A 147 -3.44 -14.71 9.98
C TRP A 147 -4.28 -13.97 11.01
N GLU A 148 -5.36 -14.60 11.46
CA GLU A 148 -6.23 -14.09 12.52
C GLU A 148 -6.67 -15.23 13.44
N GLN A 149 -6.73 -14.97 14.74
CA GLN A 149 -7.19 -15.94 15.74
C GLN A 149 -7.83 -15.22 16.92
N GLU A 150 -9.05 -15.63 17.28
CA GLU A 150 -9.59 -15.29 18.59
C GLU A 150 -8.87 -16.12 19.67
N VAL A 151 -8.18 -15.46 20.59
CA VAL A 151 -7.36 -16.11 21.63
C VAL A 151 -8.03 -16.10 23.01
N ALA A 152 -8.88 -15.11 23.28
CA ALA A 152 -9.68 -15.04 24.50
C ALA A 152 -11.04 -14.38 24.21
N LYS A 153 -11.99 -14.47 25.16
CA LYS A 153 -13.30 -13.85 24.98
C LYS A 153 -13.07 -12.35 24.78
N ASN A 154 -13.58 -11.80 23.69
CA ASN A 154 -13.39 -10.41 23.27
C ASN A 154 -11.97 -10.03 22.80
N LEU A 155 -11.02 -10.95 22.67
CA LEU A 155 -9.64 -10.65 22.26
C LEU A 155 -9.24 -11.47 21.04
N GLY A 156 -8.93 -10.78 19.94
CA GLY A 156 -8.35 -11.34 18.73
C GLY A 156 -6.91 -10.87 18.51
N LEU A 157 -6.08 -11.76 17.98
CA LEU A 157 -4.77 -11.42 17.45
C LEU A 157 -4.80 -11.56 15.93
N PHE A 158 -4.01 -10.74 15.25
CA PHE A 158 -3.83 -10.84 13.81
C PHE A 158 -2.41 -10.47 13.42
N GLY A 159 -1.96 -11.01 12.29
CA GLY A 159 -0.65 -10.70 11.74
C GLY A 159 -0.66 -10.77 10.22
N ARG A 160 0.26 -10.04 9.61
CA ARG A 160 0.49 -10.03 8.17
C ARG A 160 1.98 -10.12 7.88
N LEU A 161 2.33 -10.97 6.93
CA LEU A 161 3.65 -10.99 6.30
C LEU A 161 3.44 -10.74 4.82
N GLY A 162 4.33 -9.96 4.21
CA GLY A 162 4.32 -9.71 2.78
C GLY A 162 5.72 -9.59 2.25
N TRP A 163 5.92 -10.07 1.03
CA TRP A 163 7.17 -9.94 0.30
C TRP A 163 6.85 -9.81 -1.18
N GLN A 164 7.63 -9.01 -1.90
CA GLN A 164 7.56 -8.90 -3.34
C GLN A 164 8.96 -8.78 -3.96
N ASP A 165 9.02 -9.06 -5.26
CA ASP A 165 10.25 -8.95 -6.04
C ASP A 165 10.78 -7.51 -6.05
N GLY A 166 11.90 -7.28 -5.36
CA GLY A 166 12.54 -5.97 -5.24
C GLY A 166 13.50 -5.62 -6.38
N HIS A 167 13.55 -6.38 -7.48
CA HIS A 167 14.41 -6.07 -8.63
C HIS A 167 13.78 -5.07 -9.61
N VAL A 168 12.45 -4.96 -9.57
CA VAL A 168 11.63 -4.22 -10.53
C VAL A 168 10.81 -3.17 -9.78
N SER A 169 10.60 -2.00 -10.37
CA SER A 169 9.79 -0.92 -9.78
C SER A 169 8.34 -1.34 -9.56
N ALA A 170 7.66 -0.68 -8.62
CA ALA A 170 6.25 -0.95 -8.35
C ALA A 170 5.37 -0.40 -9.49
N ALA A 171 4.30 -1.12 -9.82
CA ALA A 171 3.30 -0.60 -10.77
C ALA A 171 2.42 0.49 -10.12
N ALA A 172 2.11 0.35 -8.83
CA ALA A 172 1.23 1.27 -8.11
C ALA A 172 1.45 1.24 -6.57
N TYR A 173 0.83 2.21 -5.89
CA TYR A 173 0.71 2.35 -4.44
C TYR A 173 1.99 2.66 -3.66
N THR A 174 2.89 1.70 -3.48
CA THR A 174 3.96 1.80 -2.48
C THR A 174 5.26 1.13 -2.91
N ASP A 175 6.36 1.69 -2.42
CA ASP A 175 7.73 1.23 -2.65
C ASP A 175 8.17 0.11 -1.68
N VAL A 176 7.25 -0.52 -0.95
CA VAL A 176 7.57 -1.50 0.10
C VAL A 176 7.82 -2.90 -0.48
N ASP A 177 9.04 -3.41 -0.42
CA ASP A 177 9.37 -4.76 -0.89
C ASP A 177 9.02 -5.87 0.11
N TRP A 178 8.96 -5.56 1.41
CA TRP A 178 8.53 -6.53 2.43
C TRP A 178 7.86 -5.85 3.61
N THR A 179 6.96 -6.58 4.28
CA THR A 179 6.21 -6.10 5.45
C THR A 179 6.02 -7.19 6.49
N VAL A 180 6.05 -6.79 7.77
CA VAL A 180 5.70 -7.60 8.93
C VAL A 180 4.80 -6.78 9.83
N GLN A 181 3.61 -7.29 10.11
CA GLN A 181 2.62 -6.65 10.96
C GLN A 181 2.13 -7.64 12.02
N LEU A 182 1.92 -7.14 13.24
CA LEU A 182 1.27 -7.86 14.32
C LEU A 182 0.39 -6.91 15.11
N GLY A 183 -0.83 -7.34 15.43
CA GLY A 183 -1.76 -6.53 16.19
C GLY A 183 -2.76 -7.35 16.98
N LEU A 184 -3.54 -6.61 17.77
CA LEU A 184 -4.63 -7.12 18.57
C LEU A 184 -5.86 -6.23 18.41
N SER A 185 -7.01 -6.84 18.63
CA SER A 185 -8.31 -6.17 18.71
C SER A 185 -9.08 -6.68 19.92
N VAL A 186 -9.58 -5.75 20.72
CA VAL A 186 -10.36 -6.03 21.93
C VAL A 186 -11.75 -5.45 21.79
N LYS A 187 -12.78 -6.31 21.85
CA LYS A 187 -14.18 -5.88 21.86
C LYS A 187 -14.52 -5.24 23.22
N GLY A 188 -15.19 -4.11 23.19
CA GLY A 188 -15.56 -3.34 24.37
C GLY A 188 -16.58 -3.98 25.29
N ALA A 189 -17.14 -5.13 24.90
CA ALA A 189 -17.86 -6.02 25.81
C ALA A 189 -17.01 -6.40 27.05
N ALA A 190 -15.68 -6.33 26.97
CA ALA A 190 -14.78 -6.50 28.12
C ALA A 190 -14.94 -5.39 29.20
N TRP A 191 -15.38 -4.18 28.83
CA TRP A 191 -15.63 -3.06 29.74
C TRP A 191 -17.06 -2.51 29.63
N ARG A 192 -18.03 -3.40 29.35
CA ARG A 192 -19.48 -3.11 29.30
C ARG A 192 -19.90 -2.12 28.20
N ARG A 193 -19.11 -2.01 27.13
CA ARG A 193 -19.45 -1.26 25.91
C ARG A 193 -19.42 -2.18 24.69
N PRO A 194 -20.45 -3.02 24.49
CA PRO A 194 -20.41 -4.08 23.47
C PRO A 194 -20.31 -3.58 22.02
N GLY A 195 -20.60 -2.31 21.76
CA GLY A 195 -20.41 -1.69 20.45
C GLY A 195 -19.03 -1.10 20.20
N ASP A 196 -18.19 -0.98 21.23
CA ASP A 196 -16.88 -0.34 21.12
C ASP A 196 -15.78 -1.35 20.75
N THR A 197 -14.68 -0.89 20.16
CA THR A 197 -13.50 -1.72 19.88
C THR A 197 -12.23 -0.93 20.13
N PHE A 198 -11.27 -1.55 20.83
CA PHE A 198 -9.90 -1.07 20.92
C PHE A 198 -9.00 -1.89 20.00
N GLY A 199 -8.04 -1.26 19.34
CA GLY A 199 -7.02 -1.96 18.57
C GLY A 199 -5.64 -1.37 18.76
N LEU A 200 -4.63 -2.23 18.63
CA LEU A 200 -3.22 -1.87 18.65
C LEU A 200 -2.50 -2.70 17.60
N VAL A 201 -1.68 -2.07 16.78
CA VAL A 201 -0.92 -2.76 15.73
C VAL A 201 0.46 -2.14 15.57
N GLY A 202 1.47 -2.98 15.48
CA GLY A 202 2.82 -2.62 15.05
C GLY A 202 3.07 -3.11 13.63
N ASN A 203 3.77 -2.31 12.85
CA ASN A 203 4.13 -2.63 11.47
C ASN A 203 5.60 -2.28 11.21
N LEU A 204 6.26 -3.15 10.45
CA LEU A 204 7.59 -2.96 9.91
C LEU A 204 7.51 -3.12 8.40
N VAL A 205 8.10 -2.18 7.66
CA VAL A 205 8.17 -2.24 6.20
C VAL A 205 9.57 -1.86 5.73
N GLY A 206 10.00 -2.42 4.60
CA GLY A 206 11.33 -2.15 4.09
C GLY A 206 11.50 -2.38 2.59
N ALA A 207 12.69 -2.02 2.13
CA ALA A 207 13.14 -2.11 0.74
C ALA A 207 14.15 -3.26 0.58
N SER A 208 14.20 -3.87 -0.60
CA SER A 208 15.26 -4.81 -0.99
C SER A 208 16.61 -4.10 -1.14
N SER A 209 17.71 -4.86 -1.18
CA SER A 209 19.05 -4.30 -1.41
C SER A 209 19.18 -3.51 -2.72
N GLN A 210 18.49 -3.95 -3.78
CA GLN A 210 18.52 -3.35 -5.11
C GLN A 210 17.81 -2.01 -5.09
N GLN A 211 16.62 -1.96 -4.48
CA GLN A 211 15.89 -0.72 -4.30
C GLN A 211 16.63 0.25 -3.35
N GLN A 212 17.25 -0.26 -2.28
CA GLN A 212 18.10 0.56 -1.40
C GLN A 212 19.26 1.20 -2.17
N ALA A 213 19.95 0.44 -3.03
CA ALA A 213 21.03 0.96 -3.86
C ALA A 213 20.53 2.03 -4.84
N PHE A 214 19.37 1.80 -5.46
CA PHE A 214 18.72 2.76 -6.35
C PHE A 214 18.37 4.07 -5.63
N LEU A 215 17.68 3.99 -4.49
CA LEU A 215 17.31 5.15 -3.68
C LEU A 215 18.54 5.92 -3.18
N LYS A 216 19.59 5.20 -2.74
CA LYS A 216 20.85 5.80 -2.31
C LYS A 216 21.59 6.53 -3.44
N ALA A 217 21.43 6.08 -4.68
CA ALA A 217 22.03 6.73 -5.85
C ALA A 217 21.29 8.02 -6.27
N GLY A 218 20.16 8.36 -5.65
CA GLY A 218 19.29 9.50 -6.05
C GLY A 218 18.01 9.10 -6.77
N GLY A 219 17.73 7.80 -6.79
CA GLY A 219 16.48 7.27 -7.29
C GLY A 219 15.29 7.75 -6.47
N THR A 220 14.20 8.06 -7.15
CA THR A 220 12.88 8.28 -6.55
C THR A 220 11.96 7.18 -7.03
N GLY A 221 11.34 6.44 -6.11
CA GLY A 221 10.22 5.55 -6.37
C GLY A 221 8.90 6.32 -6.42
N ILE A 222 7.79 5.62 -6.12
CA ILE A 222 6.45 6.21 -6.09
C ILE A 222 6.32 7.23 -4.96
N LEU A 223 6.70 6.83 -3.74
CA LEU A 223 6.59 7.59 -2.49
C LEU A 223 7.95 7.94 -1.89
N ASN A 224 9.01 7.19 -2.21
CA ASN A 224 10.29 7.24 -1.52
C ASN A 224 11.41 7.80 -2.41
N GLY A 225 12.31 8.62 -1.86
CA GLY A 225 13.53 9.06 -2.54
C GLY A 225 13.99 10.47 -2.15
N ASP A 226 15.28 10.63 -1.86
CA ASP A 226 15.91 11.91 -1.47
C ASP A 226 17.44 11.97 -1.68
N SER A 227 18.02 11.02 -2.43
CA SER A 227 19.46 11.00 -2.77
C SER A 227 20.45 10.87 -1.61
N ASN A 228 20.00 10.50 -0.41
CA ASN A 228 20.91 10.24 0.72
C ASN A 228 20.30 9.24 1.71
N LEU A 229 20.03 8.02 1.23
CA LEU A 229 19.40 6.98 2.03
C LEU A 229 20.36 6.40 3.09
N THR A 230 20.10 6.70 4.36
CA THR A 230 20.63 5.96 5.51
C THR A 230 19.62 4.89 5.92
N TYR A 231 19.73 3.70 5.33
CA TYR A 231 18.67 2.69 5.43
C TYR A 231 18.37 2.23 6.86
N ALA A 232 17.09 2.26 7.21
CA ALA A 232 16.48 1.50 8.28
C ALA A 232 15.04 1.15 7.88
N PRO A 233 14.48 0.00 8.29
CA PRO A 233 13.07 -0.28 8.08
C PRO A 233 12.20 0.84 8.66
N GLU A 234 11.15 1.20 7.94
CA GLU A 234 10.13 2.10 8.46
C GLU A 234 9.27 1.30 9.44
N MET A 235 9.02 1.90 10.60
CA MET A 235 8.24 1.30 11.67
C MET A 235 7.03 2.17 11.93
N SER A 236 5.87 1.54 12.12
CA SER A 236 4.70 2.25 12.61
C SER A 236 4.04 1.52 13.78
N LEU A 237 3.49 2.31 14.69
CA LEU A 237 2.64 1.85 15.77
C LEU A 237 1.33 2.62 15.68
N GLU A 238 0.22 1.90 15.62
CA GLU A 238 -1.11 2.50 15.58
C GLU A 238 -1.96 1.95 16.73
N ALA A 239 -2.59 2.86 17.47
CA ALA A 239 -3.59 2.54 18.47
C ALA A 239 -4.89 3.28 18.12
N TYR A 240 -6.01 2.59 18.19
CA TYR A 240 -7.31 3.20 17.96
C TYR A 240 -8.36 2.75 18.96
N TYR A 241 -9.35 3.61 19.14
CA TYR A 241 -10.57 3.30 19.86
C TYR A 241 -11.76 3.71 19.01
N ASP A 242 -12.54 2.73 18.57
CA ASP A 242 -13.81 2.94 17.89
C ASP A 242 -14.95 2.97 18.91
N PHE A 243 -15.57 4.13 19.04
CA PHE A 243 -16.66 4.39 19.99
C PHE A 243 -18.01 4.34 19.27
N ALA A 244 -18.84 3.36 19.61
CA ALA A 244 -20.20 3.29 19.10
C ALA A 244 -21.07 4.31 19.85
N ILE A 245 -21.43 5.39 19.15
CA ILE A 245 -22.32 6.44 19.69
C ILE A 245 -23.75 5.89 19.72
N THR A 246 -24.21 5.38 18.58
CA THR A 246 -25.50 4.72 18.41
C THR A 246 -25.41 3.70 17.28
N LYS A 247 -26.44 2.90 17.09
CA LYS A 247 -26.49 1.94 15.97
C LYS A 247 -26.33 2.70 14.64
N GLY A 248 -25.32 2.32 13.86
CA GLY A 248 -25.01 2.94 12.58
C GLY A 248 -24.18 4.21 12.67
N VAL A 249 -23.76 4.68 13.85
CA VAL A 249 -22.89 5.86 14.02
C VAL A 249 -21.74 5.55 14.97
N ASN A 250 -20.52 5.62 14.44
CA ASN A 250 -19.29 5.30 15.15
C ASN A 250 -18.30 6.47 15.03
N LEU A 251 -17.63 6.80 16.13
CA LEU A 251 -16.54 7.77 16.16
C LEU A 251 -15.27 7.07 16.60
N ALA A 252 -14.29 6.99 15.72
CA ALA A 252 -12.99 6.41 16.00
C ALA A 252 -11.95 7.50 16.26
N PHE A 253 -11.17 7.34 17.33
CA PHE A 253 -9.95 8.11 17.57
C PHE A 253 -8.75 7.21 17.32
N ASN A 254 -7.72 7.78 16.71
CA ASN A 254 -6.56 7.05 16.24
C ASN A 254 -5.28 7.85 16.51
N TYR A 255 -4.26 7.15 16.99
CA TYR A 255 -2.91 7.66 17.15
C TYR A 255 -1.95 6.76 16.38
N GLN A 256 -1.10 7.37 15.55
CA GLN A 256 -0.06 6.68 14.81
C GLN A 256 1.30 7.32 15.08
N LEU A 257 2.28 6.49 15.36
CA LEU A 257 3.69 6.86 15.45
C LEU A 257 4.42 6.22 14.28
N PHE A 258 5.10 7.02 13.46
CA PHE A 258 5.99 6.54 12.40
C PHE A 258 7.44 6.85 12.74
N ALA A 259 8.32 5.88 12.58
CA ALA A 259 9.76 6.02 12.73
C ALA A 259 10.46 5.58 11.44
N ASN A 260 11.54 6.28 11.08
CA ASN A 260 12.27 6.13 9.82
C ASN A 260 11.39 6.20 8.54
N PRO A 261 10.47 7.19 8.39
CA PRO A 261 9.61 7.27 7.20
C PRO A 261 10.38 7.14 5.87
N ALA A 262 9.82 6.39 4.94
CA ALA A 262 10.40 6.10 3.63
C ALA A 262 11.83 5.53 3.72
N PHE A 263 12.00 4.59 4.67
CA PHE A 263 13.18 3.75 4.90
C PHE A 263 14.46 4.48 5.35
N ASN A 264 14.35 5.72 5.85
CA ASN A 264 15.53 6.52 6.19
C ASN A 264 15.61 6.79 7.70
N ARG A 265 16.70 6.34 8.34
CA ARG A 265 16.98 6.54 9.77
C ARG A 265 17.05 8.01 10.18
N ASP A 266 17.39 8.88 9.24
CA ASP A 266 17.53 10.31 9.49
C ASP A 266 16.16 11.03 9.56
N ARG A 267 15.04 10.29 9.45
CA ARG A 267 13.67 10.84 9.42
C ARG A 267 12.81 10.38 10.60
N GLY A 268 11.90 11.26 10.98
CA GLY A 268 10.96 11.03 12.08
C GLY A 268 11.59 11.24 13.46
N PRO A 269 10.88 10.85 14.54
CA PRO A 269 9.55 10.26 14.54
C PRO A 269 8.45 11.25 14.13
N VAL A 270 7.35 10.75 13.56
CA VAL A 270 6.15 11.54 13.23
C VAL A 270 4.98 11.01 14.05
N ASN A 271 4.30 11.91 14.74
CA ASN A 271 3.09 11.62 15.51
C ASN A 271 1.88 12.13 14.74
N VAL A 272 0.89 11.27 14.52
CA VAL A 272 -0.33 11.60 13.79
C VAL A 272 -1.53 11.27 14.66
N PHE A 273 -2.41 12.26 14.85
CA PHE A 273 -3.67 12.10 15.56
C PHE A 273 -4.80 12.25 14.56
N GLN A 274 -5.74 11.30 14.54
CA GLN A 274 -6.89 11.33 13.65
C GLN A 274 -8.18 11.02 14.41
N ALA A 275 -9.27 11.58 13.88
CA ALA A 275 -10.63 11.19 14.24
C ALA A 275 -11.38 10.82 12.96
N ARG A 276 -12.18 9.75 13.01
CA ARG A 276 -13.00 9.29 11.89
C ARG A 276 -14.43 9.10 12.35
N LEU A 277 -15.38 9.75 11.67
CA LEU A 277 -16.80 9.50 11.84
C LEU A 277 -17.26 8.52 10.76
N HIS A 278 -17.86 7.40 11.16
CA HIS A 278 -18.53 6.47 10.28
C HIS A 278 -20.04 6.54 10.53
N TRP A 279 -20.83 6.65 9.45
CA TRP A 279 -22.29 6.67 9.51
C TRP A 279 -22.88 5.82 8.37
N GLN A 280 -23.81 4.93 8.73
CA GLN A 280 -24.59 4.10 7.82
C GLN A 280 -26.08 4.26 8.12
N PHE A 281 -26.89 4.38 7.06
CA PHE A 281 -28.35 4.51 7.08
C PHE A 281 -29.04 3.29 6.46
#